data_AF-A0A0Q0W5N3-F1
#
_entry.id   AF-A0A0Q0W5N3-F1
#
_cell.length_a   1.000
_cell.length_b   1.000
_cell.length_c   1.000
_cell.angle_alpha   90.00
_cell.angle_beta   90.00
_cell.angle_gamma   90.00
#
_symmetry.space_group_name_H-M   'P 1'
#
loop_
_entity.id
_entity.type
_entity.pdbx_description
1 polymer ?
#
loop_
_entity_poly.entity_id
_entity_poly.type
_entity_poly.pdbx_seq_one_letter_code
_entity_poly.pdbx_strand_id
1 'polypeptide(L)'
;MIKGVVDVEKDIIALGGELHADSEAVLLQQGSVQENLWGFNIYTDQPKNKKIEYTSFINIRPSQNNNSLEVQDKILKNKIKNIINRLVGD
;
A
#
# COMPACT_ATOMS: atom_id res chain seq x y z
N MET A 1 -2.58 12.07 7.96
CA MET A 1 -2.48 10.86 7.10
C MET A 1 -1.02 10.62 6.76
N ILE A 2 -0.59 9.36 6.73
CA ILE A 2 0.74 8.94 6.27
C ILE A 2 0.52 8.13 5.00
N LYS A 3 1.15 8.54 3.89
CA LYS A 3 1.11 7.80 2.64
C LYS A 3 2.17 6.71 2.67
N GLY A 4 1.83 5.54 2.15
CA GLY A 4 2.69 4.38 2.16
C GLY A 4 2.53 3.50 0.94
N VAL A 5 3.55 2.70 0.68
CA VAL A 5 3.51 1.64 -0.33
C VAL A 5 3.98 0.36 0.33
N VAL A 6 3.26 -0.74 0.06
CA VAL A 6 3.61 -2.07 0.52
C VAL A 6 4.11 -2.89 -0.64
N ASP A 7 5.16 -3.67 -0.41
CA ASP A 7 5.52 -4.79 -1.26
C ASP A 7 4.86 -6.06 -0.69
N VAL A 8 3.89 -6.60 -1.41
CA VAL A 8 3.14 -7.78 -0.97
C VAL A 8 3.91 -9.09 -1.15
N GLU A 9 5.00 -9.11 -1.89
CA GLU A 9 5.85 -10.30 -2.05
C GLU A 9 6.90 -10.37 -0.93
N LYS A 10 7.54 -9.24 -0.64
CA LYS A 10 8.63 -9.15 0.34
C LYS A 10 8.17 -8.82 1.75
N ASP A 11 6.88 -8.53 1.95
CA ASP A 11 6.30 -8.14 3.23
C ASP A 11 7.00 -6.92 3.87
N ILE A 12 7.37 -5.93 3.06
CA ILE A 12 7.99 -4.67 3.51
C ILE A 12 7.10 -3.49 3.15
N ILE A 13 7.25 -2.38 3.88
CA ILE A 13 6.54 -1.13 3.62
C ILE A 13 7.52 0.04 3.58
N ALA A 14 7.23 1.00 2.70
CA ALA A 14 7.81 2.33 2.72
C ALA A 14 6.74 3.33 3.15
N LEU A 15 7.05 4.17 4.14
CA LEU A 15 6.15 5.16 4.74
C LEU A 15 6.78 6.55 4.68
N GLY A 16 5.95 7.58 4.59
CA GLY A 16 6.39 8.96 4.82
C GLY A 16 6.84 9.73 3.58
N GLY A 17 6.61 9.20 2.38
CA GLY A 17 6.73 9.98 1.14
C GLY A 17 5.70 11.11 1.06
N GLU A 18 6.05 12.21 0.38
CA GLU A 18 5.10 13.28 0.08
C GLU A 18 4.00 12.77 -0.85
N LEU A 19 4.40 11.91 -1.80
CA LEU A 19 3.55 11.16 -2.71
C LEU A 19 3.80 9.65 -2.53
N HIS A 20 2.83 8.84 -2.96
CA HIS A 20 3.00 7.38 -3.00
C HIS A 20 4.12 6.96 -3.96
N ALA A 21 4.36 7.75 -5.01
CA ALA A 21 5.44 7.52 -5.96
C ALA A 21 6.83 7.58 -5.32
N ASP A 22 7.03 8.41 -4.27
CA ASP A 22 8.30 8.48 -3.56
C ASP A 22 8.57 7.17 -2.82
N SER A 23 7.57 6.67 -2.08
CA SER A 23 7.64 5.38 -1.40
C SER A 23 7.77 4.21 -2.38
N GLU A 24 7.10 4.27 -3.54
CA GLU A 24 7.23 3.27 -4.61
C GLU A 24 8.67 3.26 -5.16
N ALA A 25 9.25 4.43 -5.45
CA ALA A 25 10.60 4.56 -5.98
C ALA A 25 11.66 4.00 -5.00
N VAL A 26 11.48 4.22 -3.70
CA VAL A 26 12.37 3.64 -2.67
C VAL A 26 12.33 2.11 -2.69
N LEU A 27 11.14 1.51 -2.76
CA LEU A 27 11.00 0.05 -2.81
C LEU A 27 11.58 -0.52 -4.10
N LEU A 28 11.36 0.14 -5.25
CA LEU A 28 11.96 -0.25 -6.52
C LEU A 28 13.49 -0.22 -6.47
N GLN A 29 14.08 0.82 -5.84
CA GLN A 29 15.54 0.90 -5.64
C GLN A 29 16.08 -0.21 -4.72
N GLN A 30 15.26 -0.70 -3.78
CA GLN A 30 15.56 -1.87 -2.94
C GLN A 30 15.26 -3.21 -3.63
N GLY A 31 14.98 -3.18 -4.94
CA GLY A 31 14.80 -4.35 -5.78
C GLY A 31 13.41 -4.96 -5.73
N SER A 32 12.40 -4.25 -5.20
CA SER A 32 11.01 -4.66 -5.36
C SER A 32 10.57 -4.58 -6.82
N VAL A 33 9.60 -5.40 -7.19
CA VAL A 33 9.01 -5.39 -8.54
C VAL A 33 7.75 -4.55 -8.51
N GLN A 34 7.56 -3.69 -9.51
CA GLN A 34 6.43 -2.76 -9.56
C GLN A 34 5.09 -3.47 -9.35
N GLU A 35 4.88 -4.64 -9.97
CA GLU A 35 3.67 -5.47 -9.88
C GLU A 35 3.27 -5.88 -8.45
N ASN A 36 4.24 -5.92 -7.53
CA ASN A 36 4.04 -6.29 -6.14
C ASN A 36 3.77 -5.07 -5.23
N LEU A 37 3.85 -3.85 -5.78
CA LEU A 37 3.72 -2.61 -5.03
C LEU A 37 2.29 -2.07 -5.04
N TRP A 38 1.77 -1.78 -3.85
CA TRP A 38 0.42 -1.25 -3.67
C TRP A 38 0.41 -0.09 -2.67
N GLY A 39 -0.25 1.00 -3.05
CA GLY A 39 -0.36 2.22 -2.26
C GLY A 39 -1.49 2.14 -1.23
N PHE A 40 -1.23 2.72 -0.06
CA PHE A 40 -2.19 2.82 1.04
C PHE A 40 -1.97 4.11 1.84
N ASN A 41 -3.00 4.53 2.57
CA ASN A 41 -2.95 5.64 3.52
C ASN A 41 -3.20 5.13 4.94
N ILE A 42 -2.44 5.64 5.90
CA ILE A 42 -2.67 5.44 7.34
C ILE A 42 -3.21 6.73 7.96
N TYR A 43 -4.34 6.62 8.65
CA TYR A 43 -4.95 7.69 9.42
C TYR A 43 -4.74 7.43 10.91
N THR A 44 -3.82 8.16 11.54
CA THR A 44 -3.44 7.99 12.94
C THR A 44 -4.51 8.46 13.93
N ASP A 45 -5.45 9.29 13.47
CA ASP A 45 -6.56 9.88 14.20
C ASP A 45 -7.86 9.06 14.11
N GLN A 46 -7.88 8.00 13.29
CA GLN A 46 -9.08 7.19 13.04
C GLN A 46 -9.08 5.90 13.86
N PRO A 47 -10.27 5.36 14.19
CA PRO A 47 -10.39 4.06 14.84
C PRO A 47 -9.79 2.95 13.98
N LYS A 48 -9.32 1.89 14.64
CA LYS A 48 -8.57 0.77 14.04
C LYS A 48 -9.16 0.20 12.74
N ASN A 49 -10.49 0.11 12.65
CA ASN A 49 -11.20 -0.39 11.46
C ASN A 49 -11.18 0.56 10.26
N LYS A 50 -10.87 1.84 10.46
CA LYS A 50 -10.78 2.88 9.43
C LYS A 50 -9.36 3.48 9.33
N LYS A 51 -8.40 2.92 10.07
CA LYS A 51 -7.01 3.40 10.14
C LYS A 51 -6.27 3.24 8.81
N ILE A 52 -6.66 2.25 7.99
CA ILE A 52 -5.99 1.94 6.72
C ILE A 52 -6.98 2.13 5.57
N GLU A 53 -6.58 2.93 4.59
CA GLU A 53 -7.28 3.11 3.32
C GLU A 53 -6.40 2.62 2.16
N TYR A 54 -6.99 1.88 1.22
CA TYR A 54 -6.27 1.22 0.14
C TYR A 54 -6.39 2.00 -1.18
N THR A 55 -6.49 3.33 -1.10
CA THR A 55 -6.69 4.22 -2.25
C THR A 55 -5.40 4.96 -2.59
N SER A 56 -4.95 4.83 -3.84
CA SER A 56 -3.78 5.54 -4.35
C SER A 56 -3.77 5.62 -5.87
N PHE A 57 -3.17 6.66 -6.44
CA PHE A 57 -2.98 6.77 -7.90
C PHE A 57 -2.13 5.64 -8.47
N ILE A 58 -1.14 5.16 -7.72
CA ILE A 58 -0.28 4.05 -8.19
C ILE A 58 -1.04 2.72 -8.29
N ASN A 59 -2.23 2.62 -7.70
CA ASN A 59 -3.06 1.42 -7.74
C ASN A 59 -3.88 1.30 -9.04
N ILE A 60 -3.98 2.36 -9.85
CA ILE A 60 -4.67 2.30 -11.14
C ILE A 60 -3.80 1.49 -12.11
N ARG A 61 -4.13 0.21 -12.27
CA ARG A 61 -3.36 -0.79 -13.00
C ARG A 61 -4.28 -1.69 -13.82
N PRO A 62 -4.66 -1.27 -15.04
CA PRO A 62 -5.48 -2.07 -15.94
C PRO A 62 -4.86 -3.43 -16.28
N SER A 63 -3.52 -3.51 -16.37
CA SER A 63 -2.79 -4.75 -16.63
C SER A 63 -2.94 -5.80 -15.53
N GLN A 64 -3.19 -5.38 -14.30
CA GLN A 64 -3.44 -6.24 -13.13
C GLN A 64 -4.92 -6.29 -12.75
N ASN A 65 -5.82 -5.93 -13.67
CA ASN A 65 -7.27 -5.91 -13.47
C ASN A 65 -7.74 -4.99 -12.32
N ASN A 66 -7.00 -3.89 -12.04
CA ASN A 66 -7.38 -2.91 -11.02
C ASN A 66 -7.56 -1.52 -11.65
N ASN A 67 -8.75 -1.21 -12.14
CA ASN A 67 -9.03 0.04 -12.87
C ASN A 67 -9.40 1.23 -11.95
N SER A 68 -9.23 1.09 -10.63
CA SER A 68 -9.58 2.11 -9.65
C SER A 68 -8.42 2.49 -8.74
N LEU A 69 -8.56 3.63 -8.06
CA LEU A 69 -7.65 4.04 -6.99
C LEU A 69 -7.64 3.04 -5.84
N GLU A 70 -8.82 2.49 -5.52
CA GLU A 70 -8.94 1.45 -4.50
C GLU A 70 -8.44 0.12 -5.06
N VAL A 71 -7.71 -0.64 -4.25
CA VAL A 71 -7.44 -2.05 -4.52
C VAL A 71 -8.76 -2.81 -4.47
N GLN A 72 -9.23 -3.40 -5.57
CA GLN A 72 -10.54 -4.05 -5.65
C GLN A 72 -10.52 -5.50 -5.16
N ASP A 73 -9.41 -6.19 -5.38
CA ASP A 73 -9.25 -7.58 -4.99
C ASP A 73 -9.25 -7.73 -3.46
N LYS A 74 -10.17 -8.55 -2.95
CA LYS A 74 -10.36 -8.77 -1.50
C LYS A 74 -9.23 -9.60 -0.89
N ILE A 75 -8.67 -10.56 -1.62
CA ILE A 75 -7.56 -11.40 -1.17
C ILE A 75 -6.31 -10.51 -1.02
N LEU A 76 -6.04 -9.68 -2.02
CA LEU A 76 -4.95 -8.72 -1.99
C LEU A 76 -5.14 -7.69 -0.87
N LYS A 77 -6.33 -7.10 -0.71
CA LYS A 77 -6.61 -6.19 0.42
C LYS A 77 -6.36 -6.83 1.78
N ASN A 78 -6.79 -8.08 1.97
CA ASN A 78 -6.52 -8.81 3.21
C ASN A 78 -5.04 -9.07 3.43
N LYS A 79 -4.29 -9.39 2.36
CA LYS A 79 -2.84 -9.56 2.43
C LYS A 79 -2.14 -8.27 2.86
N ILE A 80 -2.46 -7.15 2.20
CA ILE A 80 -1.94 -5.82 2.54
C ILE A 80 -2.24 -5.48 4.00
N LYS A 81 -3.49 -5.67 4.43
CA LYS A 81 -3.92 -5.43 5.82
C LYS A 81 -3.09 -6.21 6.83
N ASN A 82 -2.86 -7.50 6.58
CA ASN A 82 -2.10 -8.36 7.47
C ASN A 82 -0.62 -7.90 7.57
N ILE A 83 -0.02 -7.50 6.45
CA ILE A 83 1.35 -6.98 6.43
C ILE A 83 1.44 -5.68 7.24
N ILE A 84 0.55 -4.71 6.96
CA ILE A 84 0.56 -3.42 7.65
C ILE A 84 0.35 -3.59 9.16
N ASN A 85 -0.64 -4.39 9.58
CA ASN A 85 -0.91 -4.63 11.00
C ASN A 85 0.29 -5.27 11.72
N ARG A 86 1.01 -6.17 11.04
CA ARG A 86 2.21 -6.82 11.61
C ARG A 86 3.37 -5.84 11.77
N LEU A 87 3.56 -4.92 10.83
CA LEU A 87 4.73 -4.02 10.81
C LEU A 87 4.52 -2.72 11.60
N VAL A 88 3.33 -2.13 11.54
CA VAL A 88 3.02 -0.84 12.17
C VAL A 88 2.39 -1.02 13.55
N GLY A 89 1.83 -2.20 13.83
CA GLY A 89 1.08 -2.45 15.06
C GLY A 89 -0.34 -1.90 15.01
N ASP A 90 -1.15 -2.35 15.98
CA ASP A 90 -2.56 -2.01 16.12
C ASP A 90 -2.81 -0.54 16.50
#